data_AF-A0ABD5N370-F1
#
_entry.id   AF-A0ABD5N370-F1
#
_cell.length_a   1.000
_cell.length_b   1.000
_cell.length_c   1.000
_cell.angle_alpha   90.00
_cell.angle_beta   90.00
_cell.angle_gamma   90.00
#
_symmetry.space_group_name_H-M   'P 1'
#
loop_
_entity.id
_entity.type
_entity.pdbx_description
1 polymer ?
#
loop_
_entity_poly.entity_id
_entity_poly.type
_entity_poly.pdbx_seq_one_letter_code
_entity_poly.pdbx_strand_id
1 'polypeptide(L)'
;MKIKGIKMKVPEEDLQKIKSTKKWIYQQVPSHLITISIPMRAFTVILGEVQKELGFALSVGYSNGKDGNFYPTFGEKDFHIRGEWMEKHSKEVHGHYKEWCNRVKEFYSFVKKIDENDPDLLDKYDKFEDLYANQWGVALMTEYNTVWGDIIVKRMENKGYSPELINTLILQDKLSFHMEEEKDLLEIFTKYGFKLPNKCPHELEEHAKKYFWLEGGYNIQKRLSPSDFSERLKEYTPDKAKKRLEEIKNYEESVKKRKKEAVEKLKLSKEEELALRDVGFIGWWQDQRKRANLIGMYYQFAFIKKAC
;
A
#
# COMPACT_ATOMS: atom_id res chain seq x y z
N MET A 1 4.10 -16.21 26.04
CA MET A 1 3.34 -17.18 25.22
C MET A 1 4.32 -17.80 24.22
N LYS A 2 4.70 -19.08 24.36
CA LYS A 2 5.59 -19.78 23.42
C LYS A 2 4.72 -20.46 22.37
N ILE A 3 4.78 -20.01 21.12
CA ILE A 3 4.09 -20.68 20.00
C ILE A 3 4.97 -21.86 19.60
N LYS A 4 4.48 -23.10 19.80
CA LYS A 4 5.11 -24.32 19.29
C LYS A 4 4.95 -24.35 17.76
N GLY A 5 6.06 -24.56 17.05
CA GLY A 5 6.10 -24.60 15.59
C GLY A 5 5.15 -25.64 15.01
N ILE A 6 4.31 -25.19 14.08
CA ILE A 6 3.47 -26.03 13.25
C ILE A 6 4.37 -26.64 12.17
N LYS A 7 4.50 -27.97 12.13
CA LYS A 7 5.06 -28.69 10.97
C LYS A 7 3.93 -28.97 10.00
N MET A 8 3.83 -28.19 8.92
CA MET A 8 2.93 -28.50 7.82
C MET A 8 3.52 -29.65 6.98
N LYS A 9 2.68 -30.64 6.64
CA LYS A 9 3.02 -31.71 5.68
C LYS A 9 2.35 -31.37 4.36
N VAL A 10 3.14 -30.86 3.42
CA VAL A 10 2.69 -30.62 2.04
C VAL A 10 2.79 -31.93 1.25
N PRO A 11 1.79 -32.34 0.46
CA PRO A 11 1.88 -33.50 -0.43
C PRO A 11 3.07 -33.38 -1.41
N GLU A 12 3.79 -34.48 -1.65
CA GLU A 12 5.00 -34.46 -2.49
C GLU A 12 4.71 -34.00 -3.93
N GLU A 13 3.52 -34.31 -4.47
CA GLU A 13 3.09 -33.89 -5.81
C GLU A 13 2.90 -32.38 -5.92
N ASP A 14 2.29 -31.76 -4.91
CA ASP A 14 2.16 -30.30 -4.81
C ASP A 14 3.53 -29.67 -4.61
N LEU A 15 4.38 -30.27 -3.76
CA LEU A 15 5.75 -29.83 -3.55
C LEU A 15 6.57 -29.85 -4.85
N GLN A 16 6.39 -30.85 -5.72
CA GLN A 16 7.03 -30.94 -7.02
C GLN A 16 6.44 -29.96 -8.05
N LYS A 17 5.12 -29.70 -8.02
CA LYS A 17 4.47 -28.67 -8.84
C LYS A 17 4.97 -27.27 -8.46
N ILE A 18 5.16 -27.01 -7.16
CA ILE A 18 5.72 -25.76 -6.64
C ILE A 18 7.23 -25.65 -6.93
N LYS A 19 8.00 -26.76 -6.84
CA LYS A 19 9.43 -26.80 -7.22
C LYS A 19 9.69 -26.61 -8.70
N SER A 20 8.78 -27.05 -9.55
CA SER A 20 8.90 -26.91 -11.00
C SER A 20 8.47 -25.54 -11.51
N THR A 21 7.67 -24.78 -10.76
CA THR A 21 7.48 -23.36 -11.03
C THR A 21 8.75 -22.58 -10.71
N LYS A 22 9.40 -22.02 -11.74
CA LYS A 22 10.59 -21.15 -11.62
C LYS A 22 10.33 -19.80 -10.91
N LYS A 23 9.24 -19.67 -10.14
CA LYS A 23 8.66 -18.43 -9.61
C LYS A 23 8.16 -18.66 -8.17
N TRP A 24 9.04 -18.52 -7.18
CA TRP A 24 8.73 -18.73 -5.75
C TRP A 24 8.37 -17.41 -5.04
N ILE A 25 7.73 -17.43 -3.83
CA ILE A 25 7.45 -16.27 -2.93
C ILE A 25 7.65 -16.62 -1.41
N TYR A 26 8.15 -15.67 -0.61
CA TYR A 26 8.50 -15.61 0.84
C TYR A 26 8.70 -14.15 1.39
N GLN A 27 7.83 -13.68 2.29
CA GLN A 27 7.97 -12.38 2.98
C GLN A 27 8.19 -12.59 4.51
N GLN A 28 8.98 -11.71 5.14
CA GLN A 28 9.66 -11.84 6.46
C GLN A 28 8.94 -12.57 7.61
N VAL A 29 9.74 -13.28 8.43
CA VAL A 29 9.37 -13.95 9.70
C VAL A 29 10.28 -13.46 10.84
N PRO A 30 9.84 -13.40 12.11
CA PRO A 30 10.66 -12.89 13.21
C PRO A 30 11.88 -13.77 13.57
N SER A 31 13.06 -13.16 13.47
CA SER A 31 14.32 -13.28 14.24
C SER A 31 14.96 -14.61 14.68
N HIS A 32 14.51 -15.81 14.28
CA HIS A 32 15.26 -17.05 14.62
C HIS A 32 15.07 -18.24 13.67
N LEU A 33 14.72 -18.02 12.40
CA LEU A 33 14.47 -19.09 11.43
C LEU A 33 15.19 -18.90 10.09
N ILE A 34 15.54 -20.06 9.51
CA ILE A 34 16.27 -20.29 8.26
C ILE A 34 15.61 -19.59 7.05
N THR A 35 16.47 -19.05 6.19
CA THR A 35 16.19 -18.20 5.03
C THR A 35 15.79 -19.00 3.78
N ILE A 36 14.73 -18.56 3.08
CA ILE A 36 14.38 -19.02 1.72
C ILE A 36 14.16 -17.79 0.83
N SER A 37 14.76 -17.83 -0.37
CA SER A 37 14.79 -16.74 -1.34
C SER A 37 13.71 -16.89 -2.41
N ILE A 38 13.20 -15.75 -2.87
CA ILE A 38 12.18 -15.57 -3.90
C ILE A 38 12.81 -14.97 -5.16
N PRO A 39 12.50 -15.47 -6.35
CA PRO A 39 12.42 -14.66 -7.56
C PRO A 39 10.96 -14.25 -7.83
N MET A 40 10.55 -13.07 -7.33
CA MET A 40 9.47 -12.34 -8.00
C MET A 40 10.15 -11.80 -9.26
N ARG A 41 9.45 -11.72 -10.41
CA ARG A 41 10.03 -11.07 -11.60
C ARG A 41 10.50 -9.63 -11.34
N ALA A 42 10.13 -9.04 -10.21
CA ALA A 42 10.56 -7.72 -9.77
C ALA A 42 11.60 -7.69 -8.63
N PHE A 43 11.78 -8.73 -7.78
CA PHE A 43 12.73 -8.70 -6.64
C PHE A 43 13.28 -10.07 -6.22
N THR A 44 14.52 -10.07 -5.74
CA THR A 44 15.12 -11.13 -4.91
C THR A 44 15.67 -10.56 -3.60
N VAL A 45 15.06 -10.86 -2.45
CA VAL A 45 15.55 -10.45 -1.12
C VAL A 45 16.56 -11.49 -0.61
N ILE A 46 17.74 -11.01 -0.17
CA ILE A 46 18.77 -11.81 0.49
C ILE A 46 19.03 -11.19 1.87
N LEU A 47 18.99 -12.00 2.93
CA LEU A 47 19.44 -11.62 4.27
C LEU A 47 20.70 -12.40 4.63
N GLY A 48 21.76 -11.68 4.96
CA GLY A 48 22.97 -12.21 5.60
C GLY A 48 22.92 -12.03 7.11
N GLU A 49 23.70 -12.82 7.83
CA GLU A 49 23.84 -12.76 9.29
C GLU A 49 24.59 -11.47 9.69
N VAL A 50 23.96 -10.60 10.49
CA VAL A 50 24.59 -9.39 11.03
C VAL A 50 24.92 -9.64 12.50
N GLN A 51 26.19 -9.41 12.86
CA GLN A 51 26.72 -9.57 14.20
C GLN A 51 26.00 -8.71 15.26
N LYS A 52 26.16 -9.13 16.51
CA LYS A 52 25.19 -9.12 17.60
C LYS A 52 24.88 -7.79 18.32
N GLU A 53 25.39 -6.62 17.93
CA GLU A 53 25.37 -5.47 18.86
C GLU A 53 24.88 -4.10 18.35
N LEU A 54 24.46 -3.94 17.11
CA LEU A 54 23.90 -2.66 16.65
C LEU A 54 22.67 -2.89 15.78
N GLY A 55 21.55 -2.28 16.17
CA GLY A 55 20.26 -2.42 15.49
C GLY A 55 20.23 -1.90 14.05
N PHE A 56 19.16 -2.35 13.35
CA PHE A 56 18.70 -2.09 11.98
C PHE A 56 19.55 -2.56 10.79
N ALA A 57 18.90 -3.34 9.90
CA ALA A 57 19.25 -3.46 8.49
C ALA A 57 18.01 -3.70 7.62
N LEU A 58 17.89 -2.93 6.54
CA LEU A 58 16.96 -3.06 5.42
C LEU A 58 17.73 -3.70 4.25
N SER A 59 17.13 -4.63 3.50
CA SER A 59 17.66 -5.08 2.21
C SER A 59 16.53 -5.36 1.23
N VAL A 60 16.53 -4.65 0.10
CA VAL A 60 15.55 -4.74 -1.01
C VAL A 60 16.24 -5.37 -2.22
N GLY A 61 15.48 -6.20 -2.93
CA GLY A 61 16.00 -7.11 -3.95
C GLY A 61 16.26 -6.57 -5.35
N TYR A 62 16.86 -7.46 -6.15
CA TYR A 62 17.39 -7.23 -7.50
C TYR A 62 16.32 -7.36 -8.61
N SER A 63 16.55 -6.71 -9.76
CA SER A 63 15.91 -7.08 -11.03
C SER A 63 16.97 -7.51 -12.04
N ASN A 64 16.65 -8.52 -12.85
CA ASN A 64 17.58 -9.11 -13.81
C ASN A 64 17.74 -8.19 -15.03
N GLY A 65 18.94 -7.66 -15.25
CA GLY A 65 19.29 -7.02 -16.53
C GLY A 65 19.26 -8.06 -17.65
N LYS A 66 19.02 -7.63 -18.91
CA LYS A 66 19.09 -8.52 -20.08
C LYS A 66 20.47 -9.18 -20.27
N ASP A 67 21.48 -8.68 -19.57
CA ASP A 67 22.88 -9.08 -19.56
C ASP A 67 23.26 -10.01 -18.38
N GLY A 68 22.34 -10.31 -17.46
CA GLY A 68 22.62 -11.13 -16.28
C GLY A 68 23.40 -10.43 -15.17
N ASN A 69 23.57 -9.09 -15.25
CA ASN A 69 24.24 -8.31 -14.21
C ASN A 69 23.27 -7.90 -13.09
N PHE A 70 23.76 -7.96 -11.85
CA PHE A 70 23.05 -7.54 -10.63
C PHE A 70 23.39 -6.07 -10.32
N TYR A 71 22.36 -5.23 -10.14
CA TYR A 71 22.54 -3.83 -9.71
C TYR A 71 22.08 -3.64 -8.26
N PRO A 72 22.83 -2.90 -7.43
CA PRO A 72 22.66 -2.88 -5.98
C PRO A 72 21.39 -2.20 -5.46
N THR A 73 21.07 -2.54 -4.22
CA THR A 73 20.18 -1.88 -3.24
C THR A 73 20.09 -0.37 -3.42
N PHE A 74 18.88 0.19 -3.33
CA PHE A 74 18.67 1.64 -3.27
C PHE A 74 19.47 2.23 -2.10
N GLY A 75 20.67 2.73 -2.38
CA GLY A 75 21.44 3.49 -1.41
C GLY A 75 20.79 4.85 -1.22
N GLU A 76 21.11 5.53 -0.12
CA GLU A 76 20.68 6.92 0.10
C GLU A 76 20.95 7.79 -1.15
N LYS A 77 22.11 7.59 -1.79
CA LYS A 77 22.47 8.24 -3.06
C LYS A 77 21.47 7.98 -4.20
N ASP A 78 20.90 6.79 -4.30
CA ASP A 78 19.88 6.49 -5.32
C ASP A 78 18.57 7.21 -5.02
N PHE A 79 18.16 7.27 -3.74
CA PHE A 79 17.01 8.08 -3.32
C PHE A 79 17.22 9.56 -3.67
N HIS A 80 18.42 10.10 -3.50
CA HIS A 80 18.74 11.46 -3.92
C HIS A 80 18.66 11.64 -5.43
N ILE A 81 19.37 10.82 -6.22
CA ILE A 81 19.39 10.95 -7.69
C ILE A 81 17.99 10.80 -8.28
N ARG A 82 17.23 9.82 -7.82
CA ARG A 82 15.87 9.55 -8.32
C ARG A 82 14.87 10.59 -7.82
N GLY A 83 14.97 11.02 -6.57
CA GLY A 83 14.16 12.09 -6.02
C GLY A 83 14.36 13.41 -6.77
N GLU A 84 15.62 13.79 -7.01
CA GLU A 84 15.96 14.98 -7.80
C GLU A 84 15.43 14.88 -9.23
N TRP A 85 15.54 13.69 -9.84
CA TRP A 85 14.94 13.43 -11.15
C TRP A 85 13.42 13.64 -11.11
N MET A 86 12.72 13.10 -10.11
CA MET A 86 11.27 13.24 -9.99
C MET A 86 10.84 14.70 -9.86
N GLU A 87 11.55 15.48 -9.04
CA GLU A 87 11.30 16.92 -8.89
C GLU A 87 11.45 17.68 -10.23
N LYS A 88 12.48 17.34 -11.01
CA LYS A 88 12.75 17.97 -12.32
C LYS A 88 11.81 17.50 -13.43
N HIS A 89 11.18 16.33 -13.28
CA HIS A 89 10.40 15.64 -14.31
C HIS A 89 8.97 15.35 -13.83
N SER A 90 8.32 16.34 -13.21
CA SER A 90 6.96 16.22 -12.65
C SER A 90 5.93 15.69 -13.67
N LYS A 91 6.03 16.09 -14.94
CA LYS A 91 5.10 15.64 -15.99
C LYS A 91 5.23 14.13 -16.25
N GLU A 92 6.46 13.62 -16.28
CA GLU A 92 6.79 12.23 -16.45
C GLU A 92 6.33 11.40 -15.25
N VAL A 93 6.51 11.91 -14.02
CA VAL A 93 5.97 11.29 -12.79
C VAL A 93 4.44 11.13 -12.88
N HIS A 94 3.73 12.17 -13.30
CA HIS A 94 2.28 12.10 -13.53
C HIS A 94 1.90 11.14 -14.67
N GLY A 95 2.77 10.99 -15.68
CA GLY A 95 2.64 9.98 -16.74
C GLY A 95 2.69 8.56 -16.18
N HIS A 96 3.68 8.27 -15.33
CA HIS A 96 3.80 6.98 -14.65
C HIS A 96 2.63 6.69 -13.71
N TYR A 97 2.08 7.71 -13.04
CA TYR A 97 0.86 7.53 -12.26
C TYR A 97 -0.33 7.10 -13.13
N LYS A 98 -0.53 7.71 -14.30
CA LYS A 98 -1.60 7.30 -15.23
C LYS A 98 -1.40 5.87 -15.72
N GLU A 99 -0.16 5.49 -16.01
CA GLU A 99 0.19 4.11 -16.37
C GLU A 99 -0.15 3.14 -15.22
N TRP A 100 0.24 3.49 -13.99
CA TRP A 100 -0.09 2.71 -12.80
C TRP A 100 -1.61 2.56 -12.61
N CYS A 101 -2.39 3.61 -12.82
CA CYS A 101 -3.86 3.54 -12.76
C CYS A 101 -4.45 2.48 -13.70
N ASN A 102 -3.87 2.32 -14.90
CA ASN A 102 -4.32 1.29 -15.83
C ASN A 102 -3.96 -0.12 -15.32
N ARG A 103 -2.73 -0.30 -14.83
CA ARG A 103 -2.24 -1.59 -14.30
C ARG A 103 -2.99 -2.02 -13.04
N VAL A 104 -3.23 -1.09 -12.11
CA VAL A 104 -3.96 -1.39 -10.86
C VAL A 104 -5.44 -1.67 -11.13
N LYS A 105 -6.05 -1.01 -12.12
CA LYS A 105 -7.42 -1.33 -12.55
C LYS A 105 -7.53 -2.75 -13.09
N GLU A 106 -6.55 -3.18 -13.90
CA GLU A 106 -6.49 -4.56 -14.39
C GLU A 106 -6.31 -5.55 -13.24
N PHE A 107 -5.36 -5.28 -12.34
CA PHE A 107 -5.15 -6.07 -11.13
C PHE A 107 -6.42 -6.21 -10.29
N TYR A 108 -7.09 -5.10 -9.94
CA TYR A 108 -8.36 -5.10 -9.19
C TYR A 108 -9.46 -5.86 -9.90
N SER A 109 -9.58 -5.71 -11.21
CA SER A 109 -10.57 -6.42 -12.01
C SER A 109 -10.33 -7.93 -12.02
N PHE A 110 -9.06 -8.35 -11.95
CA PHE A 110 -8.69 -9.76 -11.86
C PHE A 110 -8.93 -10.33 -10.47
N VAL A 111 -8.45 -9.69 -9.40
CA VAL A 111 -8.61 -10.21 -8.04
C VAL A 111 -10.08 -10.28 -7.59
N LYS A 112 -10.95 -9.39 -8.09
CA LYS A 112 -12.39 -9.47 -7.85
C LYS A 112 -13.02 -10.78 -8.35
N LYS A 113 -12.37 -11.50 -9.28
CA LYS A 113 -12.81 -12.79 -9.83
C LYS A 113 -12.15 -13.99 -9.15
N ILE A 114 -11.28 -13.76 -8.17
CA ILE A 114 -10.64 -14.82 -7.40
C ILE A 114 -11.51 -15.11 -6.19
N ASP A 115 -12.00 -16.34 -6.11
CA ASP A 115 -12.51 -16.93 -4.89
C ASP A 115 -11.37 -17.78 -4.28
N GLU A 116 -11.04 -17.55 -3.02
CA GLU A 116 -10.01 -18.33 -2.32
C GLU A 116 -10.41 -19.80 -2.08
N ASN A 117 -11.71 -20.10 -2.19
CA ASN A 117 -12.23 -21.46 -2.08
C ASN A 117 -12.30 -22.17 -3.43
N ASP A 118 -11.92 -21.50 -4.53
CA ASP A 118 -11.91 -22.07 -5.86
C ASP A 118 -11.03 -23.34 -5.90
N PRO A 119 -11.55 -24.50 -6.36
CA PRO A 119 -10.76 -25.69 -6.58
C PRO A 119 -9.53 -25.43 -7.46
N ASP A 120 -9.68 -24.57 -8.47
CA ASP A 120 -8.69 -24.27 -9.50
C ASP A 120 -7.89 -23.00 -9.17
N LEU A 121 -7.86 -22.59 -7.89
CA LEU A 121 -7.18 -21.37 -7.45
C LEU A 121 -5.73 -21.32 -7.95
N LEU A 122 -4.97 -22.41 -7.84
CA LEU A 122 -3.54 -22.44 -8.22
C LEU A 122 -3.30 -22.13 -9.70
N ASP A 123 -4.25 -22.44 -10.58
CA ASP A 123 -4.12 -22.17 -12.02
C ASP A 123 -4.21 -20.66 -12.33
N LYS A 124 -4.72 -19.86 -11.38
CA LYS A 124 -4.79 -18.40 -11.48
C LYS A 124 -3.51 -17.70 -11.02
N TYR A 125 -2.59 -18.41 -10.37
CA TYR A 125 -1.43 -17.81 -9.70
C TYR A 125 -0.49 -17.09 -10.67
N ASP A 126 -0.17 -17.68 -11.83
CA ASP A 126 0.76 -17.08 -12.78
C ASP A 126 0.27 -15.71 -13.29
N LYS A 127 -1.03 -15.61 -13.57
CA LYS A 127 -1.66 -14.36 -13.99
C LYS A 127 -1.78 -13.36 -12.84
N PHE A 128 -2.12 -13.84 -11.64
CA PHE A 128 -2.12 -13.01 -10.43
C PHE A 128 -0.76 -12.33 -10.24
N GLU A 129 0.31 -13.12 -10.25
CA GLU A 129 1.66 -12.66 -9.96
C GLU A 129 2.17 -11.68 -11.01
N ASP A 130 1.88 -11.94 -12.30
CA ASP A 130 2.23 -11.01 -13.38
C ASP A 130 1.54 -9.65 -13.20
N LEU A 131 0.23 -9.64 -12.94
CA LEU A 131 -0.52 -8.40 -12.71
C LEU A 131 -0.08 -7.67 -11.43
N TYR A 132 0.16 -8.41 -10.36
CA TYR A 132 0.60 -7.86 -9.08
C TYR A 132 1.99 -7.24 -9.18
N ALA A 133 2.94 -7.93 -9.82
CA ALA A 133 4.29 -7.40 -10.07
C ALA A 133 4.25 -6.18 -11.00
N ASN A 134 3.44 -6.22 -12.05
CA ASN A 134 3.32 -5.12 -13.02
C ASN A 134 2.77 -3.84 -12.39
N GLN A 135 1.73 -3.92 -11.56
CA GLN A 135 1.22 -2.73 -10.87
C GLN A 135 2.22 -2.23 -9.83
N TRP A 136 2.87 -3.13 -9.10
CA TRP A 136 3.79 -2.76 -8.03
C TRP A 136 5.03 -2.05 -8.58
N GLY A 137 5.59 -2.56 -9.70
CA GLY A 137 6.82 -2.07 -10.30
C GLY A 137 6.79 -0.60 -10.68
N VAL A 138 5.67 -0.10 -11.22
CA VAL A 138 5.53 1.32 -11.58
C VAL A 138 5.45 2.18 -10.32
N ALA A 139 4.66 1.75 -9.34
CA ALA A 139 4.45 2.53 -8.13
C ALA A 139 5.63 2.46 -7.14
N LEU A 140 6.64 1.63 -7.39
CA LEU A 140 7.87 1.63 -6.59
C LEU A 140 8.55 3.00 -6.58
N MET A 141 8.39 3.79 -7.65
CA MET A 141 8.99 5.12 -7.72
C MET A 141 8.50 6.06 -6.61
N THR A 142 7.34 5.79 -5.99
CA THR A 142 6.85 6.61 -4.88
C THR A 142 7.75 6.50 -3.64
N GLU A 143 8.50 5.41 -3.48
CA GLU A 143 9.40 5.22 -2.34
C GLU A 143 10.51 6.28 -2.29
N TYR A 144 10.97 6.77 -3.45
CA TYR A 144 12.01 7.81 -3.48
C TYR A 144 11.56 9.10 -2.81
N ASN A 145 10.24 9.37 -2.80
CA ASN A 145 9.67 10.55 -2.17
C ASN A 145 9.70 10.49 -0.64
N THR A 146 9.85 9.31 -0.02
CA THR A 146 9.95 9.22 1.44
C THR A 146 11.20 9.94 1.95
N VAL A 147 12.32 9.85 1.25
CA VAL A 147 13.55 10.58 1.60
C VAL A 147 13.59 11.95 0.92
N TRP A 148 13.23 12.02 -0.36
CA TRP A 148 13.33 13.27 -1.12
C TRP A 148 12.31 14.32 -0.69
N GLY A 149 11.11 13.91 -0.29
CA GLY A 149 10.09 14.81 0.26
C GLY A 149 10.58 15.55 1.50
N ASP A 150 11.25 14.85 2.42
CA ASP A 150 11.86 15.46 3.61
C ASP A 150 12.95 16.48 3.24
N ILE A 151 13.72 16.21 2.19
CA ILE A 151 14.73 17.15 1.68
C ILE A 151 14.07 18.40 1.12
N ILE A 152 12.99 18.25 0.35
CA ILE A 152 12.21 19.40 -0.17
C ILE A 152 11.67 20.22 1.01
N VAL A 153 11.06 19.59 2.01
CA VAL A 153 10.51 20.27 3.20
C VAL A 153 11.61 21.04 3.94
N LYS A 154 12.73 20.38 4.30
CA LYS A 154 13.86 21.02 4.98
C LYS A 154 14.45 22.18 4.17
N ARG A 155 14.52 22.03 2.84
CA ARG A 155 14.98 23.10 1.94
C ARG A 155 14.06 24.31 1.98
N MET A 156 12.74 24.13 2.12
CA MET A 156 11.79 25.22 2.28
C MET A 156 11.89 25.88 3.66
N GLU A 157 12.04 25.09 4.72
CA GLU A 157 12.24 25.60 6.08
C GLU A 157 13.53 26.45 6.19
N ASN A 158 14.61 26.00 5.57
CA ASN A 158 15.88 26.73 5.53
C ASN A 158 15.80 28.05 4.76
N LYS A 159 14.79 28.23 3.89
CA LYS A 159 14.48 29.52 3.23
C LYS A 159 13.65 30.46 4.12
N GLY A 160 13.29 30.02 5.34
CA GLY A 160 12.52 30.80 6.30
C GLY A 160 11.00 30.67 6.14
N TYR A 161 10.51 29.71 5.34
CA TYR A 161 9.08 29.46 5.21
C TYR A 161 8.50 28.79 6.46
N SER A 162 7.25 29.12 6.80
CA SER A 162 6.56 28.57 7.98
C SER A 162 6.34 27.05 7.84
N PRO A 163 6.81 26.23 8.80
CA PRO A 163 6.59 24.78 8.80
C PRO A 163 5.11 24.39 8.75
N GLU A 164 4.22 25.15 9.43
CA GLU A 164 2.78 24.89 9.42
C GLU A 164 2.16 25.05 8.01
N LEU A 165 2.59 26.09 7.29
CA LEU A 165 2.12 26.34 5.93
C LEU A 165 2.72 25.34 4.94
N ILE A 166 3.99 24.95 5.10
CA ILE A 166 4.61 23.86 4.32
C ILE A 166 3.83 22.55 4.52
N ASN A 167 3.56 22.19 5.78
CA ASN A 167 2.80 20.99 6.14
C ASN A 167 1.41 21.00 5.48
N THR A 168 0.77 22.17 5.40
CA THR A 168 -0.51 22.34 4.69
C THR A 168 -0.39 22.04 3.19
N LEU A 169 0.71 22.46 2.54
CA LEU A 169 0.93 22.25 1.10
C LEU A 169 1.23 20.81 0.72
N ILE A 170 1.88 20.05 1.61
CA ILE A 170 2.18 18.63 1.39
C ILE A 170 1.05 17.68 1.83
N LEU A 171 -0.08 18.20 2.35
CA LEU A 171 -1.26 17.39 2.62
C LEU A 171 -1.74 16.67 1.35
N GLN A 172 -2.30 15.48 1.50
CA GLN A 172 -2.90 14.76 0.37
C GLN A 172 -4.19 15.47 -0.06
N ASP A 173 -4.37 15.68 -1.38
CA ASP A 173 -5.54 16.39 -1.91
C ASP A 173 -6.79 15.52 -2.02
N LYS A 174 -6.61 14.20 -1.91
CA LYS A 174 -7.62 13.17 -2.11
C LYS A 174 -7.73 12.31 -0.87
N LEU A 175 -8.85 11.60 -0.74
CA LEU A 175 -9.05 10.65 0.34
C LEU A 175 -7.99 9.53 0.31
N SER A 176 -7.52 9.14 1.51
CA SER A 176 -6.81 7.87 1.69
C SER A 176 -7.77 6.70 1.56
N PHE A 177 -7.28 5.51 1.25
CA PHE A 177 -8.17 4.33 1.16
C PHE A 177 -8.85 3.99 2.50
N HIS A 178 -8.25 4.40 3.62
CA HIS A 178 -8.88 4.31 4.95
C HIS A 178 -10.04 5.29 5.10
N MET A 179 -9.91 6.52 4.60
CA MET A 179 -11.00 7.50 4.61
C MET A 179 -12.12 7.13 3.63
N GLU A 180 -11.79 6.52 2.48
CA GLU A 180 -12.79 5.94 1.56
C GLU A 180 -13.61 4.85 2.26
N GLU A 181 -12.95 3.95 2.98
CA GLU A 181 -13.62 2.91 3.74
C GLU A 181 -14.46 3.46 4.89
N GLU A 182 -13.92 4.39 5.67
CA GLU A 182 -14.62 5.02 6.78
C GLU A 182 -15.88 5.74 6.28
N LYS A 183 -15.78 6.43 5.15
CA LYS A 183 -16.92 7.08 4.49
C LYS A 183 -18.02 6.07 4.15
N ASP A 184 -17.68 5.00 3.43
CA ASP A 184 -18.64 3.97 3.04
C ASP A 184 -19.32 3.34 4.27
N LEU A 185 -18.54 3.06 5.32
CA LEU A 185 -19.04 2.48 6.57
C LEU A 185 -20.00 3.44 7.31
N LEU A 186 -19.66 4.72 7.38
CA LEU A 186 -20.50 5.75 8.00
C LEU A 186 -21.76 6.04 7.20
N GLU A 187 -21.75 5.90 5.87
CA GLU A 187 -22.96 5.98 5.03
C GLU A 187 -23.93 4.85 5.36
N ILE A 188 -23.44 3.62 5.53
CA ILE A 188 -24.25 2.48 6.00
C ILE A 188 -24.83 2.79 7.39
N PHE A 189 -23.99 3.26 8.32
CA PHE A 189 -24.46 3.60 9.68
C PHE A 189 -25.47 4.73 9.71
N THR A 190 -25.30 5.78 8.90
CA THR A 190 -26.25 6.91 8.85
C THR A 190 -27.60 6.47 8.29
N LYS A 191 -27.63 5.49 7.38
CA LYS A 191 -28.86 4.93 6.81
C LYS A 191 -29.63 4.04 7.79
N TYR A 192 -28.94 3.24 8.59
CA TYR A 192 -29.57 2.19 9.42
C TYR A 192 -29.51 2.44 10.93
N GLY A 193 -28.62 3.31 11.41
CA GLY A 193 -28.35 3.57 12.81
C GLY A 193 -28.02 2.31 13.60
N PHE A 194 -28.31 2.30 14.91
CA PHE A 194 -28.10 1.13 15.78
C PHE A 194 -28.97 -0.10 15.43
N LYS A 195 -29.84 -0.04 14.42
CA LYS A 195 -30.61 -1.19 13.93
C LYS A 195 -29.79 -2.13 13.02
N LEU A 196 -28.53 -1.77 12.77
CA LEU A 196 -27.54 -2.51 11.98
C LEU A 196 -27.49 -4.02 12.24
N PRO A 197 -27.51 -4.53 13.50
CA PRO A 197 -27.43 -5.97 13.75
C PRO A 197 -28.58 -6.78 13.17
N ASN A 198 -29.77 -6.18 13.00
CA ASN A 198 -31.00 -6.89 12.62
C ASN A 198 -31.46 -6.61 11.18
N LYS A 199 -30.95 -5.55 10.52
CA LYS A 199 -31.50 -5.08 9.24
C LYS A 199 -30.49 -4.90 8.10
N CYS A 200 -29.19 -5.01 8.37
CA CYS A 200 -28.16 -4.76 7.36
C CYS A 200 -27.03 -5.82 7.28
N PRO A 201 -27.33 -7.14 7.27
CA PRO A 201 -26.30 -8.13 6.95
C PRO A 201 -25.72 -7.92 5.55
N HIS A 202 -26.55 -7.62 4.55
CA HIS A 202 -26.12 -7.59 3.16
C HIS A 202 -25.16 -6.45 2.83
N GLU A 203 -25.45 -5.19 3.19
CA GLU A 203 -24.52 -4.09 2.88
C GLU A 203 -23.23 -4.14 3.70
N LEU A 204 -23.28 -4.64 4.94
CA LEU A 204 -22.05 -4.91 5.71
C LEU A 204 -21.25 -6.08 5.10
N GLU A 205 -21.90 -7.09 4.55
CA GLU A 205 -21.23 -8.16 3.80
C GLU A 205 -20.55 -7.63 2.55
N GLU A 206 -21.21 -6.77 1.77
CA GLU A 206 -20.61 -6.14 0.59
C GLU A 206 -19.46 -5.20 0.97
N HIS A 207 -19.62 -4.43 2.05
CA HIS A 207 -18.55 -3.61 2.62
C HIS A 207 -17.35 -4.46 3.04
N ALA A 208 -17.60 -5.55 3.76
CA ALA A 208 -16.56 -6.48 4.17
C ALA A 208 -15.86 -7.12 2.95
N LYS A 209 -16.60 -7.52 1.91
CA LYS A 209 -15.99 -8.01 0.65
C LYS A 209 -15.13 -6.97 -0.05
N LYS A 210 -15.44 -5.68 0.10
CA LYS A 210 -14.66 -4.58 -0.49
C LYS A 210 -13.39 -4.27 0.30
N TYR A 211 -13.44 -4.37 1.63
CA TYR A 211 -12.39 -3.91 2.54
C TYR A 211 -11.83 -4.98 3.50
N PHE A 212 -12.04 -6.27 3.22
CA PHE A 212 -11.62 -7.37 4.12
C PHE A 212 -10.12 -7.36 4.47
N TRP A 213 -9.29 -6.77 3.61
CA TRP A 213 -7.83 -6.72 3.72
C TRP A 213 -7.31 -5.53 4.54
N LEU A 214 -8.19 -4.62 4.99
CA LEU A 214 -7.81 -3.31 5.54
C LEU A 214 -6.96 -3.39 6.83
N GLU A 215 -7.26 -4.34 7.71
CA GLU A 215 -6.48 -4.62 8.93
C GLU A 215 -5.34 -5.63 8.70
N GLY A 216 -5.12 -6.02 7.44
CA GLY A 216 -3.93 -6.78 7.06
C GLY A 216 -2.67 -5.97 7.36
N GLY A 217 -1.68 -6.63 7.95
CA GLY A 217 -0.32 -6.14 8.07
C GLY A 217 0.63 -7.01 7.26
N TYR A 218 1.88 -6.55 7.12
CA TYR A 218 2.91 -7.34 6.42
C TYR A 218 3.16 -8.71 7.09
N ASN A 219 2.89 -8.83 8.39
CA ASN A 219 3.16 -10.03 9.18
C ASN A 219 1.90 -10.83 9.54
N ILE A 220 0.71 -10.25 9.42
CA ILE A 220 -0.55 -10.86 9.86
C ILE A 220 -1.62 -10.54 8.82
N GLN A 221 -2.18 -11.58 8.21
CA GLN A 221 -3.38 -11.44 7.39
C GLN A 221 -4.61 -11.70 8.26
N LYS A 222 -5.39 -10.66 8.53
CA LYS A 222 -6.71 -10.76 9.17
C LYS A 222 -7.75 -10.40 8.11
N ARG A 223 -8.63 -11.35 7.78
CA ARG A 223 -9.80 -11.08 6.95
C ARG A 223 -10.88 -10.44 7.83
N LEU A 224 -11.25 -9.20 7.56
CA LEU A 224 -12.33 -8.54 8.29
C LEU A 224 -13.69 -9.08 7.90
N SER A 225 -14.46 -9.42 8.91
CA SER A 225 -15.83 -9.89 8.84
C SER A 225 -16.83 -8.74 9.01
N PRO A 226 -18.11 -8.92 8.63
CA PRO A 226 -19.17 -7.95 8.95
C PRO A 226 -19.23 -7.59 10.43
N SER A 227 -18.93 -8.53 11.34
CA SER A 227 -18.89 -8.28 12.78
C SER A 227 -17.75 -7.36 13.20
N ASP A 228 -16.58 -7.44 12.56
CA ASP A 228 -15.48 -6.51 12.84
C ASP A 228 -15.89 -5.05 12.51
N PHE A 229 -16.54 -4.84 11.36
CA PHE A 229 -17.04 -3.52 10.98
C PHE A 229 -18.18 -3.04 11.88
N SER A 230 -19.08 -3.95 12.29
CA SER A 230 -20.14 -3.62 13.23
C SER A 230 -19.58 -3.21 14.60
N GLU A 231 -18.47 -3.80 15.05
CA GLU A 231 -17.82 -3.43 16.30
C GLU A 231 -17.28 -2.01 16.23
N ARG A 232 -16.59 -1.67 15.12
CA ARG A 232 -16.07 -0.31 14.87
C ARG A 232 -17.17 0.76 14.89
N LEU A 233 -18.38 0.42 14.45
CA LEU A 233 -19.52 1.34 14.46
C LEU A 233 -20.05 1.65 15.87
N LYS A 234 -19.76 0.83 16.88
CA LYS A 234 -20.19 1.11 18.26
C LYS A 234 -19.50 2.34 18.86
N GLU A 235 -18.39 2.79 18.29
CA GLU A 235 -17.68 4.01 18.70
C GLU A 235 -18.37 5.31 18.25
N TYR A 236 -19.44 5.19 17.46
CA TYR A 236 -20.16 6.32 16.88
C TYR A 236 -21.57 6.49 17.48
N THR A 237 -21.87 7.72 17.88
CA THR A 237 -23.26 8.17 18.00
C THR A 237 -23.76 8.65 16.63
N PRO A 238 -25.09 8.71 16.38
CA PRO A 238 -25.62 9.23 15.12
C PRO A 238 -25.08 10.63 14.75
N ASP A 239 -24.99 11.53 15.72
CA ASP A 239 -24.46 12.87 15.51
C ASP A 239 -22.96 12.87 15.21
N LYS A 240 -22.17 12.06 15.93
CA LYS A 240 -20.73 11.89 15.69
C LYS A 240 -20.48 11.32 14.30
N ALA A 241 -21.24 10.31 13.88
CA ALA A 241 -21.15 9.71 12.56
C ALA A 241 -21.49 10.71 11.45
N LYS A 242 -22.60 11.45 11.59
CA LYS A 242 -23.02 12.46 10.62
C LYS A 242 -21.96 13.56 10.48
N LYS A 243 -21.45 14.08 11.61
CA LYS A 243 -20.38 15.09 11.60
C LYS A 243 -19.13 14.57 10.89
N ARG A 244 -18.67 13.38 11.25
CA ARG A 244 -17.47 12.77 10.65
C ARG A 244 -17.65 12.50 9.15
N LEU A 245 -18.81 12.03 8.74
CA LEU A 245 -19.14 11.82 7.33
C LEU A 245 -19.10 13.13 6.53
N GLU A 246 -19.63 14.21 7.08
CA GLU A 246 -19.56 15.54 6.44
C GLU A 246 -18.11 16.07 6.41
N GLU A 247 -17.30 15.84 7.44
CA GLU A 247 -15.86 16.18 7.40
C GLU A 247 -15.14 15.45 6.27
N ILE A 248 -15.39 14.15 6.09
CA ILE A 248 -14.76 13.35 5.02
C ILE A 248 -15.25 13.81 3.64
N LYS A 249 -16.56 14.07 3.47
CA LYS A 249 -17.11 14.56 2.20
C LYS A 249 -16.54 15.91 1.79
N ASN A 250 -16.30 16.80 2.75
CA ASN A 250 -15.75 18.13 2.51
C ASN A 250 -14.21 18.17 2.53
N TYR A 251 -13.52 17.03 2.73
CA TYR A 251 -12.08 16.98 2.92
C TYR A 251 -11.32 17.60 1.75
N GLU A 252 -11.56 17.13 0.52
CA GLU A 252 -10.81 17.55 -0.67
C GLU A 252 -10.95 19.06 -0.93
N GLU A 253 -12.17 19.59 -0.83
CA GLU A 253 -12.44 21.01 -0.97
C GLU A 253 -11.76 21.84 0.13
N SER A 254 -11.83 21.36 1.38
CA SER A 254 -11.19 22.03 2.52
C SER A 254 -9.66 22.05 2.41
N VAL A 255 -9.03 20.97 1.94
CA VAL A 255 -7.58 20.90 1.70
C VAL A 255 -7.21 21.84 0.57
N LYS A 256 -7.93 21.80 -0.56
CA LYS A 256 -7.69 22.69 -1.71
C LYS A 256 -7.76 24.17 -1.31
N LYS A 257 -8.75 24.55 -0.50
CA LYS A 257 -8.88 25.92 0.02
C LYS A 257 -7.68 26.30 0.91
N ARG A 258 -7.34 25.47 1.89
CA ARG A 258 -6.20 25.70 2.79
C ARG A 258 -4.87 25.81 2.05
N LYS A 259 -4.64 24.94 1.05
CA LYS A 259 -3.45 25.01 0.21
C LYS A 259 -3.38 26.32 -0.57
N LYS A 260 -4.49 26.76 -1.17
CA LYS A 260 -4.55 28.06 -1.86
C LYS A 260 -4.16 29.21 -0.93
N GLU A 261 -4.74 29.26 0.27
CA GLU A 261 -4.41 30.27 1.28
C GLU A 261 -2.93 30.20 1.72
N ALA A 262 -2.36 28.99 1.82
CA ALA A 262 -0.95 28.80 2.17
C ALA A 262 0.00 29.30 1.06
N VAL A 263 -0.32 29.05 -0.22
CA VAL A 263 0.45 29.57 -1.37
C VAL A 263 0.45 31.10 -1.35
N GLU A 264 -0.71 31.73 -1.15
CA GLU A 264 -0.85 33.19 -1.10
C GLU A 264 -0.02 33.82 0.03
N LYS A 265 0.04 33.15 1.19
CA LYS A 265 0.82 33.62 2.36
C LYS A 265 2.33 33.45 2.17
N LEU A 266 2.77 32.32 1.62
CA LEU A 266 4.19 31.99 1.47
C LEU A 266 4.87 32.70 0.30
N LYS A 267 4.10 33.15 -0.70
CA LYS A 267 4.63 33.80 -1.92
C LYS A 267 5.70 32.95 -2.61
N LEU A 268 5.43 31.64 -2.72
CA LEU A 268 6.33 30.68 -3.36
C LEU A 268 6.52 31.01 -4.84
N SER A 269 7.70 30.71 -5.37
CA SER A 269 7.87 30.56 -6.81
C SER A 269 7.03 29.39 -7.34
N LYS A 270 6.73 29.40 -8.64
CA LYS A 270 5.97 28.30 -9.28
C LYS A 270 6.67 26.94 -9.13
N GLU A 271 8.00 26.94 -9.12
CA GLU A 271 8.82 25.75 -8.98
C GLU A 271 8.73 25.17 -7.55
N GLU A 272 8.81 26.03 -6.54
CA GLU A 272 8.66 25.62 -5.13
C GLU A 272 7.24 25.13 -4.83
N GLU A 273 6.23 25.83 -5.36
CA GLU A 273 4.84 25.40 -5.24
C GLU A 273 4.63 24.03 -5.88
N LEU A 274 5.17 23.82 -7.09
CA LEU A 274 5.07 22.54 -7.79
C LEU A 274 5.76 21.42 -6.99
N ALA A 275 6.98 21.65 -6.50
CA ALA A 275 7.72 20.67 -5.72
C ALA A 275 6.94 20.22 -4.46
N LEU A 276 6.35 21.15 -3.71
CA LEU A 276 5.56 20.82 -2.52
C LEU A 276 4.24 20.11 -2.86
N ARG A 277 3.57 20.52 -3.94
CA ARG A 277 2.37 19.83 -4.42
C ARG A 277 2.68 18.39 -4.83
N ASP A 278 3.81 18.17 -5.50
CA ASP A 278 4.24 16.85 -5.92
C ASP A 278 4.56 15.94 -4.73
N VAL A 279 5.17 16.46 -3.66
CA VAL A 279 5.36 15.69 -2.41
C VAL A 279 4.03 15.16 -1.87
N GLY A 280 3.00 16.00 -1.80
CA GLY A 280 1.67 15.60 -1.34
C GLY A 280 0.98 14.62 -2.28
N PHE A 281 1.09 14.84 -3.60
CA PHE A 281 0.57 13.93 -4.63
C PHE A 281 1.23 12.55 -4.58
N ILE A 282 2.56 12.48 -4.50
CA ILE A 282 3.30 11.22 -4.45
C ILE A 282 3.03 10.50 -3.12
N GLY A 283 2.92 11.23 -2.01
CA GLY A 283 2.49 10.66 -0.73
C GLY A 283 1.10 10.03 -0.81
N TRP A 284 0.15 10.67 -1.48
CA TRP A 284 -1.16 10.08 -1.76
C TRP A 284 -1.06 8.84 -2.65
N TRP A 285 -0.26 8.90 -3.71
CA TRP A 285 -0.06 7.73 -4.59
C TRP A 285 0.58 6.55 -3.83
N GLN A 286 1.53 6.81 -2.93
CA GLN A 286 2.12 5.78 -2.07
C GLN A 286 1.07 5.11 -1.17
N ASP A 287 0.12 5.88 -0.61
CA ASP A 287 -1.01 5.34 0.15
C ASP A 287 -1.90 4.45 -0.73
N GLN A 288 -2.24 4.89 -1.95
CA GLN A 288 -3.05 4.10 -2.88
C GLN A 288 -2.34 2.82 -3.35
N ARG A 289 -1.02 2.84 -3.49
CA ARG A 289 -0.22 1.63 -3.75
C ARG A 289 -0.31 0.63 -2.60
N LYS A 290 -0.30 1.12 -1.35
CA LYS A 290 -0.41 0.26 -0.16
C LYS A 290 -1.69 -0.57 -0.17
N ARG A 291 -2.82 0.01 -0.63
CA ARG A 291 -4.06 -0.74 -0.87
C ARG A 291 -3.86 -1.93 -1.80
N ALA A 292 -3.24 -1.72 -2.96
CA ALA A 292 -2.96 -2.82 -3.90
C ALA A 292 -2.03 -3.88 -3.28
N ASN A 293 -1.05 -3.46 -2.49
CA ASN A 293 -0.15 -4.37 -1.79
C ASN A 293 -0.88 -5.23 -0.75
N LEU A 294 -1.74 -4.63 0.07
CA LEU A 294 -2.50 -5.38 1.09
C LEU A 294 -3.42 -6.42 0.45
N ILE A 295 -4.09 -6.06 -0.65
CA ILE A 295 -4.88 -6.98 -1.47
C ILE A 295 -4.01 -8.11 -2.04
N GLY A 296 -2.87 -7.74 -2.64
CA GLY A 296 -1.95 -8.72 -3.23
C GLY A 296 -1.41 -9.70 -2.18
N MET A 297 -0.98 -9.20 -1.03
CA MET A 297 -0.52 -10.02 0.08
C MET A 297 -1.59 -11.00 0.54
N TYR A 298 -2.82 -10.55 0.73
CA TYR A 298 -3.91 -11.45 1.10
C TYR A 298 -4.02 -12.65 0.15
N TYR A 299 -4.06 -12.39 -1.16
CA TYR A 299 -4.18 -13.47 -2.15
C TYR A 299 -2.91 -14.32 -2.23
N GLN A 300 -1.71 -13.74 -2.07
CA GLN A 300 -0.47 -14.52 -1.96
C GLN A 300 -0.54 -15.53 -0.82
N PHE A 301 -1.03 -15.13 0.36
CA PHE A 301 -1.26 -16.05 1.47
C PHE A 301 -2.32 -17.11 1.15
N ALA A 302 -3.38 -16.76 0.43
CA ALA A 302 -4.39 -17.72 -0.01
C ALA A 302 -3.81 -18.78 -0.97
N PHE A 303 -2.99 -18.37 -1.95
CA PHE A 303 -2.29 -19.30 -2.84
C PHE A 303 -1.34 -20.23 -2.07
N ILE A 304 -0.53 -19.67 -1.16
CA ILE A 304 0.38 -20.45 -0.30
C ILE A 304 -0.40 -21.46 0.54
N LYS A 305 -1.51 -21.05 1.15
CA LYS A 305 -2.35 -21.92 1.98
C LYS A 305 -2.97 -23.06 1.15
N LYS A 306 -3.36 -22.80 -0.10
CA LYS A 306 -3.93 -23.81 -1.00
C LYS A 306 -2.89 -24.82 -1.49
N ALA A 307 -1.64 -24.36 -1.64
CA ALA A 307 -0.53 -25.17 -2.13
C ALA A 307 0.09 -26.10 -1.07
N CYS A 308 -0.15 -25.81 0.23
CA CYS A 308 0.45 -26.50 1.36
C CYS A 308 -0.53 -27.45 2.07
#